data_AF-A0A959HNT8-F1
#
_entry.id   AF-A0A959HNT8-F1
#
_cell.length_a   1.000
_cell.length_b   1.000
_cell.length_c   1.000
_cell.angle_alpha   90.00
_cell.angle_beta   90.00
_cell.angle_gamma   90.00
#
_symmetry.space_group_name_H-M   'P 1'
#
loop_
_entity.id
_entity.type
_entity.pdbx_description
1 polymer ?
#
loop_
_entity_poly.entity_id
_entity_poly.type
_entity_poly.pdbx_seq_one_letter_code
_entity_poly.pdbx_strand_id
1 'polypeptide(L)' 'MKSFASQSVTYEFHTAVGQFGHYILALEEQKTDRSLFLAVPAPVYREHFHKAFFQASVARNNLKIIVFDPGTKTIEKWIS' A
#
# COMPACT_ATOMS: atom_id res chain seq x y z
N MET A 1 3.44 -4.73 -8.87
CA MET A 1 3.69 -5.65 -7.74
C MET A 1 5.03 -5.26 -7.11
N LYS A 2 5.06 -4.86 -5.83
CA LYS A 2 6.31 -4.69 -5.06
C LYS A 2 6.46 -5.91 -4.15
N SER A 3 7.62 -6.54 -4.19
CA SER A 3 7.86 -7.85 -3.56
C SER A 3 8.31 -7.80 -2.10
N PHE A 4 8.52 -6.62 -1.48
CA PHE A 4 8.94 -6.50 -0.07
C PHE A 4 10.15 -7.39 0.28
N ALA A 5 11.09 -7.49 -0.66
CA ALA A 5 12.20 -8.45 -0.67
C ALA A 5 13.57 -7.83 -0.35
N SER A 6 13.65 -6.54 -0.03
CA SER A 6 14.89 -5.87 0.40
C SER A 6 14.91 -5.64 1.93
N GLN A 7 16.11 -5.46 2.48
CA GLN A 7 16.51 -5.50 3.91
C GLN A 7 15.69 -4.68 4.93
N SER A 8 14.66 -3.92 4.53
CA SER A 8 13.75 -3.23 5.44
C SER A 8 12.37 -2.98 4.81
N VAL A 9 11.34 -3.64 5.32
CA VAL A 9 9.92 -3.40 4.96
C VAL A 9 9.54 -1.92 5.13
N THR A 10 10.11 -1.25 6.14
CA THR A 10 9.91 0.18 6.37
C THR A 10 10.43 1.02 5.21
N TYR A 11 11.62 0.73 4.67
CA TYR A 11 12.17 1.45 3.52
C TYR A 11 11.29 1.27 2.27
N GLU A 12 10.89 0.03 1.96
CA GLU A 12 10.03 -0.23 0.81
C GLU A 12 8.66 0.42 0.94
N PHE A 13 8.10 0.41 2.15
CA PHE A 13 6.86 1.11 2.46
C PHE A 13 7.00 2.62 2.25
N HIS A 14 8.07 3.24 2.76
CA HIS A 14 8.35 4.66 2.50
C HIS A 14 8.42 4.97 0.99
N THR A 15 9.13 4.16 0.22
CA THR A 15 9.19 4.34 -1.24
C THR A 15 7.81 4.17 -1.88
N ALA A 16 7.02 3.19 -1.43
CA ALA A 16 5.69 2.94 -1.96
C ALA A 16 4.70 4.08 -1.65
N VAL A 17 4.75 4.65 -0.45
CA VAL A 17 3.95 5.83 -0.08
C VAL A 17 4.30 7.04 -0.94
N GLY A 18 5.60 7.30 -1.16
CA GLY A 18 6.04 8.37 -2.06
C GLY A 18 5.54 8.20 -3.49
N GLN A 19 5.63 6.97 -4.04
CA GLN A 19 5.09 6.65 -5.36
C GLN A 19 3.57 6.81 -5.40
N PHE A 20 2.86 6.35 -4.36
CA PHE A 20 1.40 6.48 -4.27
C PHE A 20 0.96 7.93 -4.41
N GLY A 21 1.62 8.85 -3.69
CA GLY A 21 1.35 10.29 -3.81
C GLY A 21 1.53 10.83 -5.23
N HIS A 22 2.63 10.49 -5.91
CA HIS A 22 2.84 10.92 -7.30
C HIS A 22 1.78 10.37 -8.26
N TYR A 23 1.32 9.13 -8.08
CA TYR A 23 0.28 8.56 -8.92
C TYR A 23 -1.08 9.22 -8.68
N ILE A 24 -1.42 9.58 -7.44
CA ILE A 24 -2.65 10.36 -7.16
C ILE A 24 -2.61 11.68 -7.93
N LEU A 25 -1.50 12.44 -7.85
CA LEU A 25 -1.35 13.70 -8.58
C LEU A 25 -1.53 13.51 -10.10
N ALA A 26 -0.93 12.47 -10.67
CA ALA A 26 -1.08 12.17 -12.09
C ALA A 26 -2.53 11.78 -12.48
N LEU A 27 -3.25 11.05 -11.62
CA LEU A 27 -4.65 10.70 -11.86
C LEU A 27 -5.59 11.91 -11.78
N GLU A 28 -5.32 12.81 -10.83
CA GLU A 28 -6.05 14.09 -10.67
C GLU A 28 -5.85 14.99 -11.89
N GLU A 29 -4.61 15.12 -12.37
CA GLU A 29 -4.28 15.89 -13.58
C GLU A 29 -4.99 15.31 -14.83
N GLN A 30 -5.06 13.99 -14.93
CA GLN A 30 -5.77 13.28 -16.00
C GLN A 30 -7.30 13.28 -15.83
N LYS A 31 -7.85 13.94 -14.79
CA LYS A 31 -9.29 14.00 -14.47
C LYS A 31 -9.97 12.63 -14.51
N THR A 32 -9.27 11.62 -14.01
CA THR A 32 -9.70 10.23 -14.08
C THR A 32 -10.35 9.81 -12.76
N ASP A 33 -11.53 9.18 -12.84
CA ASP A 33 -12.28 8.71 -11.65
C ASP A 33 -11.78 7.35 -11.11
N ARG A 34 -10.47 7.08 -11.24
CA ARG A 34 -9.87 5.82 -10.78
C ARG A 34 -9.40 5.96 -9.34
N SER A 35 -9.84 5.05 -8.49
CA SER A 35 -9.27 4.89 -7.15
C SER A 35 -7.95 4.12 -7.20
N LEU A 36 -6.89 4.72 -6.66
CA LEU A 36 -5.59 4.08 -6.49
C LEU A 36 -5.56 3.31 -5.16
N PHE A 37 -5.05 2.07 -5.21
CA PHE A 37 -4.83 1.24 -4.03
C PHE A 37 -3.38 0.77 -3.98
N LEU A 38 -2.82 0.75 -2.77
CA LEU A 38 -1.55 0.12 -2.50
C LEU A 38 -1.76 -1.39 -2.24
N ALA A 39 -1.25 -2.24 -3.11
CA ALA A 39 -1.30 -3.70 -2.92
C ALA A 39 -0.20 -4.16 -1.97
N VAL A 40 -0.59 -4.86 -0.89
CA VAL A 40 0.30 -5.35 0.17
C VAL A 40 0.12 -6.86 0.33
N PRO A 41 1.20 -7.66 0.31
CA PRO A 41 1.12 -9.09 0.60
C PRO A 41 0.60 -9.36 2.02
N ALA A 42 -0.26 -10.35 2.17
CA ALA A 42 -0.89 -10.68 3.45
C ALA A 42 0.09 -10.98 4.60
N PRO A 43 1.24 -11.66 4.39
CA PRO A 43 2.26 -11.82 5.43
C PRO A 43 2.82 -10.48 5.93
N VAL A 44 3.17 -9.58 5.01
CA VAL A 44 3.69 -8.24 5.33
C VAL A 44 2.66 -7.41 6.08
N TYR A 45 1.40 -7.46 5.65
CA TYR A 45 0.31 -6.77 6.32
C TYR A 45 0.16 -7.23 7.78
N ARG A 46 0.07 -8.55 8.00
CA ARG A 46 -0.09 -9.12 9.35
C ARG A 46 1.11 -8.79 10.26
N GLU A 47 2.33 -8.85 9.74
CA GLU A 47 3.55 -8.63 10.52
C GLU A 47 3.85 -7.15 10.83
N HIS A 48 3.46 -6.21 9.98
CA HIS A 48 3.90 -4.81 10.12
C HIS A 48 2.77 -3.80 10.33
N PHE A 49 1.59 -3.98 9.74
CA PHE A 49 0.56 -2.93 9.71
C PHE A 49 -0.20 -2.75 11.05
N HIS A 50 0.04 -3.62 12.02
CA HIS A 50 -0.41 -3.40 13.40
C HIS A 50 0.48 -2.43 14.18
N LYS A 51 1.70 -2.13 13.69
CA LYS A 51 2.65 -1.23 14.37
C LYS A 51 2.21 0.22 14.18
N ALA A 52 2.35 1.02 15.25
CA ALA A 52 1.87 2.40 15.30
C ALA A 52 2.36 3.28 14.13
N PHE A 53 3.62 3.10 13.70
CA PHE A 53 4.18 3.81 12.56
C PHE A 53 3.38 3.59 11.26
N PHE A 54 3.06 2.34 10.94
CA PHE A 54 2.31 2.01 9.72
C PHE A 54 0.87 2.51 9.83
N GLN A 55 0.21 2.30 10.96
CA GLN A 55 -1.16 2.81 11.17
C GLN A 55 -1.24 4.34 11.03
N ALA A 56 -0.31 5.07 11.66
CA ALA A 56 -0.25 6.52 11.55
C ALA A 56 0.03 6.97 10.12
N SER A 57 0.90 6.27 9.39
CA SER A 57 1.20 6.60 7.99
C SER A 57 -0.01 6.37 7.08
N VAL A 58 -0.71 5.24 7.23
CA VAL A 58 -1.94 4.93 6.48
C VAL A 58 -3.02 5.97 6.72
N ALA A 59 -3.27 6.31 7.98
CA ALA A 59 -4.27 7.31 8.35
C ALA A 59 -3.92 8.71 7.83
N ARG A 60 -2.66 9.16 8.01
CA ARG A 60 -2.23 10.51 7.59
C ARG A 60 -2.26 10.73 6.08
N ASN A 61 -2.05 9.68 5.30
CA ASN A 61 -1.99 9.76 3.84
C ASN A 61 -3.25 9.23 3.16
N ASN A 62 -4.32 8.93 3.91
CA ASN A 62 -5.56 8.31 3.41
C ASN A 62 -5.29 7.14 2.43
N LEU A 63 -4.35 6.26 2.79
CA LEU A 63 -3.95 5.19 1.90
C LEU A 63 -5.04 4.14 1.81
N LYS A 64 -5.57 3.93 0.60
CA LYS A 64 -6.39 2.75 0.31
C LYS A 64 -5.49 1.56 0.06
N ILE A 65 -5.76 0.44 0.71
CA ILE A 65 -4.90 -0.75 0.70
C ILE A 65 -5.70 -1.97 0.24
N ILE A 66 -5.08 -2.78 -0.61
CA ILE A 66 -5.54 -4.13 -0.94
C ILE A 66 -4.57 -5.12 -0.32
N VAL A 67 -5.08 -6.02 0.51
CA VAL A 67 -4.29 -7.13 1.04
C VAL A 67 -4.54 -8.36 0.17
N PHE A 68 -3.48 -8.96 -0.35
CA PHE A 68 -3.58 -10.14 -1.21
C PHE A 68 -2.66 -11.26 -0.73
N ASP A 69 -3.08 -12.50 -0.94
CA ASP A 69 -2.24 -13.67 -0.71
C ASP A 69 -1.39 -13.95 -1.96
N PRO A 70 -0.05 -13.89 -1.89
CA PRO A 70 0.81 -14.10 -3.05
C PRO A 70 0.85 -15.55 -3.54
N GLY A 71 0.54 -16.53 -2.69
CA GLY A 71 0.52 -17.95 -3.03
C GLY A 71 -0.74 -18.35 -3.78
N THR A 72 -1.91 -17.91 -3.30
CA THR A 72 -3.20 -18.20 -3.93
C THR A 72 -3.64 -17.15 -4.95
N LYS A 73 -2.97 -16.00 -5.01
CA LYS A 73 -3.30 -14.85 -5.87
C LYS A 73 -4.71 -14.30 -5.65
N THR A 74 -5.23 -14.43 -4.43
CA THR A 74 -6.56 -13.94 -4.04
C THR A 74 -6.45 -12.65 -3.24
N ILE A 75 -7.49 -11.81 -3.33
CA ILE A 75 -7.60 -10.62 -2.50
C ILE A 75 -8.27 -11.03 -1.18
N GLU A 76 -7.57 -10.84 -0.07
CA GLU A 76 -8.08 -11.15 1.26
C GLU A 76 -8.90 -9.98 1.83
N LYS A 77 -8.46 -8.73 1.62
CA LYS A 77 -9.08 -7.54 2.22
C LYS A 77 -8.95 -6.29 1.36
N TRP A 78 -9.94 -5.41 1.50
CA TRP A 78 -9.95 -4.03 1.01
C TRP A 78 -10.04 -3.10 2.21
N ILE A 79 -9.17 -2.10 2.26
CA ILE A 79 -9.14 -1.09 3.32
C ILE A 79 -9.15 0.28 2.65
N SER A 80 -10.06 1.14 3.10
CA SER A 80 -10.34 2.45 2.51
C SER A 80 -10.62 3.49 3.57
#